data_AF-A0A538L7P5-F1
#
_entry.id   AF-A0A538L7P5-F1
#
_cell.length_a   1.000
_cell.length_b   1.000
_cell.length_c   1.000
_cell.angle_alpha   90.00
_cell.angle_beta   90.00
_cell.angle_gamma   90.00
#
_symmetry.space_group_name_H-M   'P 1'
#
loop_
_entity.id
_entity.type
_entity.pdbx_description
1 polymer ?
#
loop_
_entity_poly.entity_id
_entity_poly.type
_entity_poly.pdbx_seq_one_letter_code
_entity_poly.pdbx_strand_id
1 'polypeptide(L)'
;MDLRARPGDRPGAVALAAEAPARDARHVAADRPEARRSFAFWLDDEPYWLLLGVAAGVFEIIPIIGPLVVGILAVGVGLTASWETALGAGTAVLVLRQAEDLFVAPRVLGHAVGLSPLVVLVSVTAIGILFGGFYVLLAIPIAAVVSTLVDVILRGADPAEEEVPP
;
A
#
# COMPACT_ATOMS: atom_id res chain seq x y z
N MET A 1 2.31 60.00 -63.39
CA MET A 1 3.54 59.18 -63.37
C MET A 1 3.66 58.60 -61.97
N ASP A 2 3.57 57.28 -61.93
CA ASP A 2 3.19 56.41 -60.82
C ASP A 2 4.41 56.11 -59.92
N LEU A 3 4.33 56.41 -58.62
CA LEU A 3 5.40 56.09 -57.66
C LEU A 3 4.91 55.04 -56.66
N ARG A 4 4.96 53.78 -57.10
CA ARG A 4 4.89 52.60 -56.22
C ARG A 4 6.02 52.67 -55.18
N ALA A 5 5.66 52.82 -53.92
CA ALA A 5 6.56 52.67 -52.78
C ALA A 5 7.15 51.24 -52.77
N ARG A 6 8.49 51.15 -52.75
CA ARG A 6 9.21 49.88 -52.67
C ARG A 6 9.01 49.26 -51.28
N PRO A 7 8.70 47.95 -51.18
CA PRO A 7 8.59 47.28 -49.89
C PRO A 7 10.01 47.01 -49.37
N GLY A 8 10.44 47.81 -48.40
CA GLY A 8 11.75 47.65 -47.76
C GLY A 8 12.13 48.74 -46.77
N ASP A 9 11.43 49.87 -46.73
CA ASP A 9 11.89 51.07 -46.03
C ASP A 9 11.08 51.44 -44.78
N ARG A 10 10.73 50.44 -43.95
CA ARG A 10 10.16 50.68 -42.60
C ARG A 10 11.21 50.35 -41.52
N PRO A 11 12.05 51.32 -41.10
CA PRO A 11 13.03 51.15 -40.04
C PRO A 11 12.37 51.15 -38.64
N GLY A 12 11.41 50.25 -38.44
CA GLY A 12 10.66 50.10 -37.18
C GLY A 12 9.81 48.84 -37.07
N ALA A 13 9.71 48.03 -38.13
CA ALA A 13 8.89 46.80 -38.13
C ALA A 13 9.63 45.57 -37.57
N VAL A 14 10.95 45.61 -37.41
CA VAL A 14 11.76 44.47 -36.92
C VAL A 14 11.98 44.53 -35.40
N ALA A 15 11.67 45.66 -34.76
CA ALA A 15 11.86 45.86 -33.31
C ALA A 15 10.63 45.49 -32.44
N LEU A 16 9.50 45.12 -33.06
CA LEU A 16 8.25 44.77 -32.37
C LEU A 16 8.05 43.25 -32.14
N ALA A 17 9.02 42.42 -32.53
CA ALA A 17 8.97 40.97 -32.35
C ALA A 17 9.78 40.46 -31.14
N ALA A 18 10.38 41.35 -30.35
CA ALA A 18 11.35 40.98 -29.32
C ALA A 18 10.87 41.15 -27.87
N GLU A 19 9.67 41.66 -27.61
CA GLU A 19 9.19 41.83 -26.22
C GLU A 19 7.71 41.44 -26.06
N ALA A 20 7.51 40.48 -25.14
CA ALA A 20 6.27 40.04 -24.47
C ALA A 20 5.56 38.79 -25.03
N PRO A 21 5.03 37.88 -24.16
CA PRO A 21 5.33 37.68 -22.74
C PRO A 21 5.49 36.20 -22.34
N ALA A 22 6.59 35.89 -21.65
CA ALA A 22 6.74 34.68 -20.82
C ALA A 22 5.87 34.74 -19.55
N ARG A 23 4.56 35.06 -19.68
CA ARG A 23 3.61 35.17 -18.56
C ARG A 23 2.72 33.94 -18.36
N ASP A 24 2.59 33.07 -19.35
CA ASP A 24 1.58 31.98 -19.30
C ASP A 24 2.09 30.64 -18.77
N ALA A 25 3.41 30.47 -18.60
CA ALA A 25 3.97 29.22 -18.10
C ALA A 25 3.79 29.01 -16.58
N ARG A 26 3.22 29.98 -15.85
CA ARG A 26 3.04 29.89 -14.38
C ARG A 26 1.63 29.49 -13.95
N HIS A 27 0.67 29.38 -14.88
CA HIS A 27 -0.71 29.00 -14.58
C HIS A 27 -1.01 27.50 -14.72
N VAL A 28 -0.07 26.70 -15.25
CA VAL A 28 -0.22 25.23 -15.30
C VAL A 28 0.12 24.57 -13.95
N ALA A 29 0.61 25.34 -12.99
CA ALA A 29 0.98 24.86 -11.64
C ALA A 29 -0.20 24.80 -10.65
N ALA A 30 -1.43 25.09 -11.06
CA ALA A 30 -2.54 25.27 -10.13
C ALA A 30 -3.84 24.68 -10.68
N ASP A 31 -3.93 23.35 -10.67
CA ASP A 31 -5.15 22.64 -10.29
C ASP A 31 -4.91 21.15 -10.44
N ARG A 32 -4.95 20.38 -9.33
CA ARG A 32 -5.65 19.09 -9.31
C ARG A 32 -6.26 18.87 -7.93
N PRO A 33 -7.53 19.28 -7.75
CA PRO A 33 -8.33 18.96 -6.58
C PRO A 33 -8.83 17.52 -6.73
N GLU A 34 -8.12 16.55 -6.18
CA GLU A 34 -8.53 15.14 -6.28
C GLU A 34 -8.39 14.51 -4.90
N ALA A 35 -9.38 14.64 -4.04
CA ALA A 35 -10.42 13.64 -3.87
C ALA A 35 -9.89 12.32 -3.27
N ARG A 36 -10.11 12.17 -1.95
CA ARG A 36 -10.21 10.91 -1.19
C ARG A 36 -9.16 9.85 -1.56
N ARG A 37 -7.93 10.09 -1.11
CA ARG A 37 -6.79 9.23 -1.39
C ARG A 37 -6.53 8.28 -0.22
N SER A 38 -6.18 7.01 -0.49
CA SER A 38 -5.80 6.04 0.54
C SER A 38 -4.68 6.67 1.36
N PHE A 39 -4.89 6.81 2.67
CA PHE A 39 -4.12 7.73 3.50
C PHE A 39 -2.60 7.52 3.41
N ALA A 40 -2.14 6.27 3.30
CA ALA A 40 -0.73 5.91 3.24
C ALA A 40 -0.04 6.33 1.93
N PHE A 41 -0.61 6.01 0.77
CA PHE A 41 0.00 6.30 -0.54
C PHE A 41 -0.22 7.73 -1.02
N TRP A 42 -1.16 8.46 -0.40
CA TRP A 42 -1.36 9.87 -0.71
C TRP A 42 -0.15 10.73 -0.38
N LEU A 43 0.59 10.36 0.67
CA LEU A 43 1.64 11.21 1.22
C LEU A 43 2.85 11.36 0.27
N ASP A 44 3.06 10.41 -0.64
CA ASP A 44 4.30 10.25 -1.41
C ASP A 44 4.17 10.56 -2.91
N ASP A 45 3.03 11.11 -3.36
CA ASP A 45 2.72 11.36 -4.77
C ASP A 45 2.81 10.10 -5.67
N GLU A 46 2.51 8.93 -5.09
CA GLU A 46 2.61 7.62 -5.76
C GLU A 46 1.58 7.47 -6.91
N PRO A 47 2.02 7.15 -8.14
CA PRO A 47 1.12 6.88 -9.25
C PRO A 47 0.22 5.67 -8.99
N TYR A 48 -1.03 5.73 -9.46
CA TYR A 48 -1.98 4.60 -9.38
C TYR A 48 -2.24 4.04 -7.97
N TRP A 49 -2.04 4.85 -6.92
CA TRP A 49 -2.23 4.46 -5.51
C TRP A 49 -3.55 3.72 -5.21
N LEU A 50 -4.64 4.09 -5.90
CA LEU A 50 -5.94 3.43 -5.71
C LEU A 50 -5.93 2.01 -6.27
N LEU A 51 -5.34 1.82 -7.46
CA LEU A 51 -5.20 0.51 -8.08
C LEU A 51 -4.30 -0.38 -7.24
N LEU A 52 -3.18 0.16 -6.73
CA LEU A 52 -2.28 -0.55 -5.83
C LEU A 52 -2.96 -0.93 -4.52
N GLY A 53 -3.77 -0.05 -3.93
CA GLY A 53 -4.53 -0.33 -2.71
C GLY A 53 -5.62 -1.39 -2.92
N VAL A 54 -6.32 -1.37 -4.05
CA VAL A 54 -7.28 -2.42 -4.40
C VAL A 54 -6.55 -3.74 -4.66
N ALA A 55 -5.43 -3.71 -5.38
CA ALA A 55 -4.59 -4.88 -5.59
C ALA A 55 -4.11 -5.44 -4.24
N ALA A 56 -3.67 -4.61 -3.29
CA ALA A 56 -3.32 -5.01 -1.93
C ALA A 56 -4.41 -5.86 -1.29
N GLY A 57 -5.65 -5.34 -1.27
CA GLY A 57 -6.79 -6.07 -0.71
C GLY A 57 -7.10 -7.40 -1.42
N VAL A 58 -6.95 -7.46 -2.75
CA VAL A 58 -7.20 -8.70 -3.51
C VAL A 58 -6.09 -9.72 -3.30
N PHE A 59 -4.84 -9.29 -3.32
CA PHE A 59 -3.68 -10.18 -3.23
C PHE A 59 -3.46 -10.72 -1.80
N GLU A 60 -3.91 -10.02 -0.76
CA GLU A 60 -3.87 -10.50 0.64
C GLU A 60 -4.61 -11.83 0.88
N ILE A 61 -5.41 -12.31 -0.08
CA ILE A 61 -6.00 -13.67 -0.02
C ILE A 61 -4.91 -14.74 0.05
N ILE A 62 -3.75 -14.52 -0.59
CA ILE A 62 -2.62 -15.46 -0.57
C ILE A 62 -1.56 -14.93 0.41
N PRO A 63 -1.42 -15.52 1.61
CA PRO A 63 -0.44 -15.08 2.58
C PRO A 63 0.96 -15.11 2.00
N ILE A 64 1.81 -14.17 2.43
CA ILE A 64 3.21 -14.00 2.00
C ILE A 64 3.34 -13.53 0.54
N ILE A 65 2.78 -14.26 -0.43
CA ILE A 65 2.91 -13.95 -1.85
C ILE A 65 2.21 -12.65 -2.22
N GLY A 66 0.97 -12.47 -1.76
CA GLY A 66 0.20 -11.26 -2.04
C GLY A 66 0.90 -9.97 -1.61
N PRO A 67 1.30 -9.84 -0.33
CA PRO A 67 2.01 -8.68 0.18
C PRO A 67 3.33 -8.43 -0.56
N LEU A 68 4.09 -9.49 -0.89
CA LEU A 68 5.33 -9.37 -1.64
C LEU A 68 5.09 -8.82 -3.06
N VAL A 69 4.12 -9.38 -3.78
CA VAL A 69 3.76 -8.93 -5.14
C VAL A 69 3.34 -7.47 -5.10
N VAL A 70 2.46 -7.10 -4.18
CA VAL A 70 1.94 -5.73 -4.07
C VAL A 70 3.04 -4.76 -3.64
N GLY A 71 3.93 -5.15 -2.72
CA GLY A 71 5.07 -4.34 -2.33
C GLY A 71 6.05 -4.10 -3.48
N ILE A 72 6.35 -5.14 -4.27
CA ILE A 72 7.16 -5.01 -5.48
C ILE A 72 6.49 -4.09 -6.49
N LEU A 73 5.18 -4.23 -6.71
CA LEU A 73 4.43 -3.37 -7.62
C LEU A 73 4.42 -1.92 -7.15
N ALA A 74 4.18 -1.66 -5.86
CA ALA A 74 4.17 -0.30 -5.31
C ALA A 74 5.55 0.37 -5.45
N VAL A 75 6.63 -0.31 -5.07
CA VAL A 75 7.99 0.23 -5.24
C VAL A 75 8.33 0.40 -6.72
N GLY A 76 7.98 -0.56 -7.57
CA GLY A 76 8.24 -0.53 -9.01
C GLY A 76 7.51 0.61 -9.72
N VAL A 77 6.26 0.88 -9.34
CA VAL A 77 5.49 2.02 -9.85
C VAL A 77 6.08 3.32 -9.33
N GLY A 78 6.46 3.40 -8.06
CA GLY A 78 7.04 4.62 -7.49
C GLY A 78 8.36 5.01 -8.16
N LEU A 79 9.17 4.01 -8.56
CA LEU A 79 10.39 4.23 -9.32
C LEU A 79 10.15 4.89 -10.68
N THR A 80 8.94 4.80 -11.23
CA THR A 80 8.59 5.51 -12.48
C THR A 80 8.38 7.00 -12.28
N ALA A 81 8.11 7.44 -11.05
CA ALA A 81 7.97 8.84 -10.67
C ALA A 81 9.32 9.42 -10.18
N SER A 82 9.87 8.89 -9.08
CA SER A 82 11.20 9.24 -8.58
C SER A 82 11.72 8.19 -7.59
N TRP A 83 13.01 8.25 -7.27
CA TRP A 83 13.58 7.40 -6.23
C TRP A 83 13.04 7.74 -4.83
N GLU A 84 12.70 9.01 -4.55
CA GLU A 84 12.09 9.40 -3.27
C GLU A 84 10.68 8.81 -3.14
N THR A 85 9.86 8.89 -4.19
CA THR A 85 8.50 8.33 -4.21
C THR A 85 8.54 6.80 -4.02
N ALA A 86 9.47 6.10 -4.70
CA ALA A 86 9.65 4.66 -4.51
C ALA A 86 10.01 4.27 -3.07
N LEU A 87 10.87 5.06 -2.43
CA LEU A 87 11.24 4.84 -1.02
C LEU A 87 10.08 5.13 -0.07
N GLY A 88 9.29 6.17 -0.36
CA GLY A 88 8.04 6.48 0.33
C GLY A 88 7.09 5.29 0.26
N ALA A 89 6.76 4.84 -0.95
CA ALA A 89 5.89 3.69 -1.20
C ALA A 89 6.38 2.41 -0.51
N GLY A 90 7.68 2.11 -0.60
CA GLY A 90 8.28 0.96 0.10
C GLY A 90 8.14 1.06 1.61
N THR A 91 8.38 2.25 2.18
CA THR A 91 8.25 2.50 3.61
C THR A 91 6.78 2.40 4.05
N ALA A 92 5.86 2.98 3.29
CA ALA A 92 4.43 2.90 3.55
C ALA A 92 3.92 1.45 3.56
N VAL A 93 4.33 0.64 2.57
CA VAL A 93 4.02 -0.79 2.52
C VAL A 93 4.59 -1.52 3.74
N LEU A 94 5.86 -1.28 4.10
CA LEU A 94 6.48 -1.93 5.25
C LEU A 94 5.78 -1.57 6.57
N VAL A 95 5.45 -0.29 6.78
CA VAL A 95 4.74 0.17 7.98
C VAL A 95 3.34 -0.44 8.05
N LEU A 96 2.60 -0.42 6.95
CA LEU A 96 1.28 -1.04 6.88
C LEU A 96 1.36 -2.54 7.16
N ARG A 97 2.32 -3.23 6.55
CA ARG A 97 2.52 -4.66 6.74
C ARG A 97 2.84 -5.00 8.19
N GLN A 98 3.70 -4.21 8.82
CA GLN A 98 4.04 -4.43 10.22
C GLN A 98 2.85 -4.19 11.14
N ALA A 99 2.01 -3.20 10.83
CA ALA A 99 0.78 -2.98 11.56
C ALA A 99 -0.20 -4.16 11.37
N GLU A 100 -0.32 -4.69 10.16
CA GLU A 100 -1.17 -5.85 9.88
C GLU A 100 -0.69 -7.09 10.62
N ASP A 101 0.59 -7.45 10.48
CA ASP A 101 1.17 -8.66 11.06
C ASP A 101 1.15 -8.66 12.60
N LEU A 102 1.31 -7.49 13.23
CA LEU A 102 1.35 -7.38 14.69
C LEU A 102 0.00 -7.13 15.34
N PHE A 103 -0.92 -6.44 14.64
CA PHE A 103 -2.16 -5.96 15.25
C PHE A 103 -3.43 -6.49 14.59
N VAL A 104 -3.47 -6.55 13.26
CA VAL A 104 -4.70 -6.89 12.53
C VAL A 104 -4.82 -8.40 12.41
N ALA A 105 -3.82 -9.07 11.84
CA ALA A 105 -3.83 -10.49 11.58
C ALA A 105 -4.05 -11.33 12.85
N PRO A 106 -3.33 -11.11 13.98
CA PRO A 106 -3.55 -11.91 15.19
C PRO A 106 -4.94 -11.73 15.78
N ARG A 107 -5.54 -10.53 15.63
CA ARG A 107 -6.90 -10.26 16.12
C ARG A 107 -7.96 -10.93 15.26
N VAL A 108 -7.85 -10.81 13.94
CA VAL A 108 -8.81 -11.39 12.99
C VAL A 108 -8.72 -12.91 13.04
N LEU A 109 -7.51 -13.47 12.93
CA LEU A 109 -7.30 -14.91 12.93
C LEU A 109 -7.61 -15.52 14.29
N GLY A 110 -7.24 -14.85 15.39
CA GLY A 110 -7.58 -15.30 16.74
C GLY A 110 -9.09 -15.40 16.96
N HIS A 111 -9.85 -14.36 16.63
CA HIS A 111 -11.32 -14.42 16.71
C HIS A 111 -11.91 -15.53 15.85
N ALA A 112 -11.39 -15.74 14.64
CA ALA A 112 -11.87 -16.76 13.72
C ALA A 112 -11.72 -18.20 14.25
N VAL A 113 -10.76 -18.44 15.17
CA VAL A 113 -10.52 -19.76 15.75
C VAL A 113 -10.67 -19.81 17.27
N GLY A 114 -11.30 -18.80 17.88
CA GLY A 114 -11.54 -18.75 19.33
C GLY A 114 -10.27 -18.57 20.20
N LEU A 115 -9.15 -18.12 19.62
CA LEU A 115 -7.90 -17.89 20.32
C LEU A 115 -7.69 -16.42 20.65
N SER A 116 -7.07 -16.14 21.79
CA SER A 116 -6.62 -14.77 22.08
C SER A 116 -5.57 -14.32 21.07
N PRO A 117 -5.54 -13.02 20.69
CA PRO A 117 -4.55 -12.50 19.74
C PRO A 117 -3.10 -12.74 20.20
N LEU A 118 -2.87 -12.76 21.52
CA LEU A 118 -1.56 -13.04 22.10
C LEU A 118 -1.10 -14.47 21.83
N VAL A 119 -2.00 -15.46 21.95
CA VAL A 119 -1.69 -16.86 21.62
C VAL A 119 -1.31 -16.97 20.15
N VAL A 120 -2.07 -16.34 19.26
CA VAL A 120 -1.76 -16.33 17.82
C VAL A 120 -0.37 -15.74 17.56
N LEU A 121 -0.07 -14.56 18.13
CA LEU A 121 1.22 -13.89 17.94
C LEU A 121 2.38 -14.76 18.45
N VAL A 122 2.25 -15.33 19.64
CA VAL A 122 3.27 -16.21 20.24
C VAL A 122 3.48 -17.46 19.41
N SER A 123 2.40 -18.12 18.97
CA SER A 123 2.48 -19.33 18.16
C SER A 123 3.13 -19.08 16.79
N VAL A 124 2.72 -18.02 16.10
CA VAL A 124 3.32 -17.60 14.82
C VAL A 124 4.81 -17.28 14.98
N THR A 125 5.15 -16.51 16.01
CA THR A 125 6.55 -16.14 16.29
C THR A 125 7.40 -17.35 16.65
N ALA A 126 6.90 -18.23 17.54
CA ALA A 126 7.61 -19.43 17.96
C ALA A 126 7.86 -20.36 16.78
N ILE A 127 6.85 -20.62 15.95
CA ILE A 127 6.99 -21.49 14.78
C ILE A 127 7.89 -20.86 13.71
N GLY A 128 7.75 -19.56 13.48
CA GLY A 128 8.62 -18.82 12.57
C GLY A 128 10.10 -18.89 12.98
N ILE A 129 10.39 -18.80 14.28
CA ILE A 129 11.77 -18.90 14.80
C ILE A 129 12.29 -20.33 14.78
N LEU A 130 11.48 -21.32 15.17
CA LEU A 130 11.92 -22.71 15.35
C LEU A 130 12.01 -23.48 14.03
N PHE A 131 11.08 -23.26 13.12
CA PHE A 131 10.93 -24.05 11.89
C PHE A 131 11.11 -23.20 10.62
N GLY A 132 11.07 -21.87 10.74
CA GLY A 132 11.20 -20.94 9.62
C GLY A 132 9.86 -20.48 9.04
N GLY A 133 9.92 -19.50 8.13
CA GLY A 133 8.74 -18.82 7.58
C GLY A 133 7.74 -19.73 6.87
N PHE A 134 8.19 -20.84 6.27
CA PHE A 134 7.30 -21.78 5.58
C PHE A 134 6.27 -22.42 6.52
N TYR A 135 6.64 -22.69 7.77
CA TYR A 135 5.78 -23.37 8.73
C TYR A 135 4.79 -22.44 9.43
N VAL A 136 4.94 -21.12 9.27
CA VAL A 136 4.05 -20.11 9.85
C VAL A 136 2.60 -20.30 9.37
N LEU A 137 2.40 -20.81 8.15
CA LEU A 137 1.07 -21.16 7.63
C LEU A 137 0.33 -22.18 8.49
N LEU A 138 1.06 -23.05 9.19
CA LEU A 138 0.51 -24.06 10.09
C LEU A 138 0.40 -23.58 11.54
N ALA A 139 0.88 -22.38 11.86
CA ALA A 139 1.00 -21.97 13.26
C ALA A 139 -0.34 -21.85 13.96
N ILE A 140 -1.34 -21.28 13.28
CA ILE A 140 -2.69 -21.08 13.81
C ILE A 140 -3.44 -22.41 13.99
N PRO A 141 -3.55 -23.30 12.97
CA PRO A 141 -4.24 -24.57 13.16
C PRO A 141 -3.57 -25.43 14.23
N ILE A 142 -2.24 -25.43 14.33
CA ILE A 142 -1.53 -26.11 15.41
C ILE A 142 -1.89 -25.50 16.77
N ALA A 143 -1.85 -24.17 16.89
CA ALA A 143 -2.20 -23.48 18.13
C ALA A 143 -3.63 -23.78 18.57
N ALA A 144 -4.58 -23.81 17.64
CA ALA A 144 -5.98 -24.14 17.91
C ALA A 144 -6.11 -25.57 18.44
N VAL A 145 -5.51 -26.55 17.76
CA VAL A 145 -5.51 -27.96 18.19
C VAL A 145 -4.90 -28.10 19.59
N VAL A 146 -3.75 -27.45 19.85
CA VAL A 146 -3.12 -27.51 21.17
C VAL A 146 -4.00 -26.87 22.24
N SER A 147 -4.64 -25.71 21.96
CA SER A 147 -5.56 -25.07 22.89
C SER A 147 -6.73 -25.98 23.23
N THR A 148 -7.39 -26.55 22.21
CA THR A 148 -8.51 -27.47 22.40
C THR A 148 -8.08 -28.70 23.22
N LEU A 149 -6.92 -29.31 22.94
CA LEU A 149 -6.45 -30.45 23.72
C LEU A 149 -6.20 -30.09 25.19
N VAL A 150 -5.68 -28.89 25.46
CA VAL A 150 -5.50 -28.38 26.82
C VAL A 150 -6.83 -28.20 27.53
N ASP A 151 -7.82 -27.61 26.86
CA ASP A 151 -9.15 -27.39 27.42
C ASP A 151 -9.85 -28.72 27.73
N VAL A 152 -9.80 -29.69 26.81
CA VAL A 152 -10.41 -31.02 27.01
C VAL A 152 -9.72 -31.82 28.11
N ILE A 153 -8.39 -31.96 28.06
CA ILE A 153 -7.66 -32.89 28.94
C ILE A 153 -7.47 -32.29 30.33
N LEU A 154 -7.13 -31.00 30.43
CA LEU A 154 -6.77 -30.37 31.70
C LEU A 154 -7.95 -29.67 32.36
N ARG A 155 -8.86 -29.09 31.58
CA ARG A 155 -10.03 -28.36 32.12
C ARG A 155 -11.29 -29.21 32.11
N GLY A 156 -11.27 -30.38 31.49
CA GLY A 156 -12.45 -31.23 31.34
C GLY A 156 -13.54 -30.55 30.53
N ALA A 157 -13.19 -29.59 29.67
CA ALA A 157 -14.14 -28.92 28.81
C ALA A 157 -14.69 -29.91 27.78
N ASP A 158 -16.00 -29.95 27.60
CA ASP A 158 -16.63 -30.74 26.54
C ASP A 158 -16.82 -29.84 25.29
N PRO A 159 -16.07 -30.06 24.21
CA PRO A 159 -16.17 -29.25 23.00
C PRO A 159 -17.50 -29.45 22.27
N ALA A 160 -18.30 -30.46 22.64
CA ALA A 160 -19.66 -30.63 22.12
C ALA A 160 -20.68 -29.69 22.80
N GLU A 161 -20.36 -29.15 23.98
CA GLU A 161 -21.22 -28.20 24.70
C GLU A 161 -20.81 -26.73 24.46
N GLU A 162 -19.64 -26.48 23.89
CA GLU A 162 -19.21 -25.14 23.49
C GLU A 162 -20.03 -24.65 22.28
N GLU A 163 -20.93 -23.70 22.52
CA GLU A 163 -21.59 -22.95 21.45
C GLU A 163 -20.54 -22.26 20.60
N VAL A 164 -20.43 -22.68 19.34
CA VAL A 164 -19.59 -22.03 18.34
C VAL A 164 -19.98 -20.55 18.29
N PRO A 165 -19.04 -19.61 18.54
CA PRO A 165 -19.34 -18.19 18.45
C PRO A 165 -19.96 -17.88 17.07
N PRO A 166 -21.06 -17.10 17.01
CA PRO A 166 -21.75 -16.79 15.76
C PRO A 166 -20.90 -16.02 14.74
#